data_AF-A0A7W7QPZ8-F1
#
_entry.id   AF-A0A7W7QPZ8-F1
#
_cell.length_a   1.000
_cell.length_b   1.000
_cell.length_c   1.000
_cell.angle_alpha   90.00
_cell.angle_beta   90.00
_cell.angle_gamma   90.00
#
_symmetry.space_group_name_H-M   'P 1'
#
loop_
_entity.id
_entity.type
_entity.pdbx_description
1 polymer ?
#
loop_
_entity_poly.entity_id
_entity_poly.type
_entity_poly.pdbx_seq_one_letter_code
_entity_poly.pdbx_strand_id
1 'polypeptide(L)'
;MTLRCRKTGGQLLASVPRAVRSSPVGEQFAALLEHLDGHEKECRATVESWMLNGLPVPAGLLAGVWPDPWWRACLRHLVVRVEGRAELLEEVSEDRRASVRTADGVPYESPPGAPVTPAHPSCWTPRGRGGGCWRSMTPFRALSR
;
A
#
# COMPACT_ATOMS: atom_id res chain seq x y z
N MET A 1 13.58 5.37 4.14
CA MET A 1 13.33 6.57 4.98
C MET A 1 14.67 7.02 5.62
N THR A 2 14.96 8.31 5.81
CA THR A 2 16.31 8.76 6.29
C THR A 2 16.24 9.72 7.49
N LEU A 3 17.12 9.51 8.48
CA LEU A 3 17.22 10.36 9.66
C LEU A 3 17.85 11.72 9.31
N ARG A 4 17.26 12.81 9.78
CA ARG A 4 17.75 14.18 9.58
C ARG A 4 17.87 14.91 10.92
N CYS A 5 18.98 15.62 11.11
CA CYS A 5 19.19 16.47 12.29
C CYS A 5 19.11 17.95 11.91
N ARG A 6 18.59 18.77 12.82
CA ARG A 6 18.58 20.24 12.70
C ARG A 6 19.40 20.87 13.82
N LYS A 7 20.07 21.98 13.53
CA LYS A 7 20.68 22.84 14.56
C LYS A 7 19.60 23.63 15.30
N THR A 8 19.95 24.23 16.42
CA THR A 8 19.06 25.09 17.24
C THR A 8 18.45 26.26 16.46
N GLY A 9 19.04 26.67 15.32
CA GLY A 9 18.48 27.65 14.38
C GLY A 9 17.66 27.07 13.23
N GLY A 10 17.23 25.80 13.29
CA GLY A 10 16.39 25.15 12.28
C GLY A 10 17.13 24.66 11.02
N GLN A 11 18.39 25.03 10.83
CA GLN A 11 19.19 24.58 9.68
C GLN A 11 19.41 23.06 9.71
N LEU A 12 19.05 22.39 8.62
CA LEU A 12 19.28 20.96 8.39
C LEU A 12 20.78 20.67 8.24
N LEU A 13 21.25 19.65 8.94
CA LEU A 13 22.61 19.13 8.80
C LEU A 13 22.69 18.16 7.61
N ALA A 14 23.84 18.17 6.92
CA ALA A 14 24.11 17.27 5.80
C ALA A 14 24.18 15.79 6.23
N SER A 15 24.54 15.52 7.48
CA SER A 15 24.56 14.17 8.03
C SER A 15 24.28 14.21 9.54
N VAL A 16 23.79 13.08 10.07
CA VAL A 16 23.60 12.88 11.50
C VAL A 16 24.98 12.74 12.16
N PRO A 17 25.36 13.63 13.10
CA PRO A 17 26.65 13.57 13.78
C PRO A 17 26.87 12.22 14.48
N ARG A 18 28.12 11.74 14.50
CA ARG A 18 28.47 10.45 15.11
C ARG A 18 28.06 10.35 16.58
N ALA A 19 28.24 11.43 17.35
CA ALA A 19 27.84 11.47 18.76
C ALA A 19 26.33 11.23 18.97
N VAL A 20 25.49 11.75 18.08
CA VAL A 20 24.04 11.52 18.12
C VAL A 20 23.71 10.11 17.64
N ARG A 21 24.37 9.64 16.58
CA ARG A 21 24.15 8.30 16.01
C ARG A 21 24.46 7.18 17.00
N SER A 22 25.52 7.32 17.78
CA SER A 22 25.95 6.35 18.80
C SER A 22 25.34 6.64 20.19
N SER A 23 24.39 7.57 20.28
CA SER A 23 23.64 7.76 21.52
C SER A 23 22.52 6.73 21.63
N PRO A 24 22.00 6.44 22.83
CA PRO A 24 20.86 5.54 23.00
C PRO A 24 19.63 5.95 22.17
N VAL A 25 19.43 7.26 21.99
CA VAL A 25 18.35 7.81 21.15
C VAL A 25 18.60 7.53 19.67
N GLY A 26 19.85 7.67 19.22
CA GLY A 26 20.24 7.34 17.84
C GLY A 26 20.06 5.86 17.50
N GLU A 27 20.37 4.98 18.45
CA GLU A 27 20.15 3.53 18.31
C GLU A 27 18.65 3.18 18.25
N GLN A 28 17.81 3.80 19.09
CA GLN A 28 16.35 3.62 19.04
C GLN A 28 15.76 4.07 17.69
N PHE A 29 16.22 5.22 17.16
CA PHE A 29 15.78 5.66 15.84
C PHE A 29 16.25 4.74 14.72
N ALA A 30 17.45 4.18 14.80
CA ALA A 30 17.94 3.20 13.83
C ALA A 30 17.07 1.92 13.87
N ALA A 31 16.79 1.41 15.06
CA ALA A 31 15.90 0.25 15.24
C ALA A 31 14.48 0.52 14.72
N LEU A 32 13.94 1.72 14.96
CA LEU A 32 12.64 2.12 14.42
C LEU A 32 12.65 2.18 12.88
N LEU A 33 13.71 2.74 12.28
CA LEU A 33 13.83 2.79 10.82
C LEU A 33 13.87 1.38 10.21
N GLU A 34 14.62 0.47 10.82
CA GLU A 34 14.67 -0.93 10.41
C GLU A 34 13.30 -1.60 10.54
N HIS A 35 12.60 -1.35 11.65
CA HIS A 35 11.25 -1.87 11.85
C HIS A 35 10.27 -1.36 10.79
N LEU A 36 10.32 -0.07 10.44
CA LEU A 36 9.46 0.50 9.40
C LEU A 36 9.77 -0.08 8.00
N ASP A 37 11.04 -0.32 7.69
CA ASP A 37 11.44 -0.97 6.44
C ASP A 37 10.97 -2.44 6.38
N GLY A 38 11.04 -3.14 7.51
CA GLY A 38 10.47 -4.47 7.68
C GLY A 38 8.95 -4.49 7.49
N HIS A 39 8.24 -3.55 8.12
CA HIS A 39 6.79 -3.42 8.03
C HIS A 39 6.31 -3.18 6.60
N GLU A 40 6.98 -2.30 5.85
CA GLU A 40 6.66 -2.08 4.43
C GLU A 40 6.77 -3.39 3.62
N LYS A 41 7.86 -4.15 3.83
CA LYS A 41 8.08 -5.43 3.15
C LYS A 41 7.02 -6.45 3.52
N GLU A 42 6.63 -6.53 4.78
CA GLU A 42 5.61 -7.43 5.29
C GLU A 42 4.22 -7.11 4.73
N CYS A 43 3.83 -5.83 4.73
CA CYS A 43 2.57 -5.37 4.13
C CYS A 43 2.49 -5.81 2.67
N ARG A 44 3.55 -5.55 1.89
CA ARG A 44 3.63 -5.93 0.48
C ARG A 44 3.54 -7.45 0.28
N ALA A 45 4.33 -8.22 1.01
CA ALA A 45 4.33 -9.68 0.91
C ALA A 45 2.96 -10.28 1.25
N THR A 46 2.25 -9.67 2.20
CA THR A 46 0.92 -10.11 2.59
C THR A 46 -0.12 -9.82 1.50
N VAL A 47 -0.11 -8.61 0.91
CA VAL A 47 -1.00 -8.28 -0.23
C VAL A 47 -0.70 -9.18 -1.43
N GLU A 48 0.57 -9.41 -1.75
CA GLU A 48 0.99 -10.34 -2.81
C GLU A 48 0.47 -11.76 -2.55
N SER A 49 0.55 -12.22 -1.30
CA SER A 49 -0.01 -13.52 -0.90
C SER A 49 -1.53 -13.58 -1.11
N TRP A 50 -2.28 -12.53 -0.75
CA TRP A 50 -3.72 -12.49 -1.01
C TRP A 50 -4.05 -12.57 -2.51
N MET A 51 -3.27 -11.87 -3.34
CA MET A 51 -3.42 -11.90 -4.79
C MET A 51 -3.11 -13.28 -5.38
N LEU A 52 -1.99 -13.89 -4.98
CA LEU A 52 -1.55 -15.19 -5.51
C LEU A 52 -2.49 -16.33 -5.12
N ASN A 53 -3.07 -16.25 -3.93
CA ASN A 53 -4.02 -17.26 -3.45
C ASN A 53 -5.47 -16.96 -3.86
N GLY A 54 -5.76 -15.78 -4.42
CA GLY A 54 -7.12 -15.35 -4.79
C GLY A 54 -8.09 -15.33 -3.61
N LEU A 55 -7.59 -15.10 -2.40
CA LEU A 55 -8.40 -15.19 -1.19
C LEU A 55 -9.32 -13.97 -1.07
N PRO A 56 -10.62 -14.15 -0.80
CA PRO A 56 -11.48 -13.04 -0.44
C PRO A 56 -11.01 -12.45 0.89
N VAL A 57 -10.66 -11.16 0.88
CA VAL A 57 -10.25 -10.42 2.06
C VAL A 57 -11.49 -9.75 2.66
N PRO A 58 -11.80 -9.98 3.95
CA PRO A 58 -12.92 -9.31 4.60
C PRO A 58 -12.75 -7.79 4.56
N ALA A 59 -13.79 -7.03 4.18
CA ALA A 59 -13.73 -5.57 4.18
C ALA A 59 -13.45 -4.97 5.57
N GLY A 60 -13.81 -5.67 6.65
CA GLY A 60 -13.44 -5.27 8.01
C GLY A 60 -11.93 -5.31 8.27
N LEU A 61 -11.22 -6.28 7.69
CA LEU A 61 -9.75 -6.33 7.75
C LEU A 61 -9.16 -5.18 6.96
N LEU A 62 -9.66 -4.95 5.73
CA LEU A 62 -9.21 -3.84 4.89
C LEU A 62 -9.43 -2.48 5.56
N ALA A 63 -10.59 -2.25 6.17
CA ALA A 63 -10.89 -1.02 6.90
C ALA A 63 -9.96 -0.82 8.11
N GLY A 64 -9.57 -1.90 8.79
CA GLY A 64 -8.63 -1.84 9.92
C GLY A 64 -7.20 -1.48 9.50
N VAL A 65 -6.75 -1.95 8.33
CA VAL A 65 -5.40 -1.66 7.82
C VAL A 65 -5.34 -0.39 6.96
N TRP A 66 -6.47 0.11 6.46
CA TRP A 66 -6.53 1.28 5.57
C TRP A 66 -5.91 2.57 6.13
N PRO A 67 -6.00 2.88 7.45
CA PRO A 67 -5.36 4.06 8.02
C PRO A 67 -3.83 4.00 7.98
N ASP A 68 -3.23 2.81 7.90
CA ASP A 68 -1.80 2.64 7.78
C ASP A 68 -1.33 3.03 6.36
N PRO A 69 -0.40 4.00 6.23
CA PRO A 69 0.04 4.48 4.93
C PRO A 69 0.73 3.41 4.07
N TRP A 70 1.39 2.42 4.68
CA TRP A 70 2.10 1.35 3.96
C TRP A 70 1.12 0.34 3.38
N TRP A 71 0.14 -0.08 4.18
CA TRP A 71 -0.98 -0.89 3.69
C TRP A 71 -1.75 -0.17 2.58
N ARG A 72 -2.09 1.10 2.79
CA ARG A 72 -2.78 1.91 1.79
C ARG A 72 -1.98 2.07 0.50
N ALA A 73 -0.65 2.19 0.58
CA ALA A 73 0.19 2.27 -0.62
C ALA A 73 0.15 0.98 -1.45
N CYS A 74 0.07 -0.19 -0.80
CA CYS A 74 -0.05 -1.48 -1.49
C CYS A 74 -1.46 -1.77 -2.01
N LEU A 75 -2.50 -1.31 -1.31
CA LEU A 75 -3.90 -1.61 -1.62
C LEU A 75 -4.55 -0.60 -2.57
N ARG A 76 -4.17 0.67 -2.49
CA ARG A 76 -4.72 1.71 -3.36
C ARG A 76 -4.31 1.46 -4.80
N HIS A 77 -5.28 1.57 -5.71
CA HIS A 77 -5.16 1.26 -7.13
C HIS A 77 -4.89 -0.23 -7.44
N LEU A 78 -5.09 -1.11 -6.47
CA LEU A 78 -5.10 -2.54 -6.73
C LEU A 78 -6.38 -2.94 -7.47
N VAL A 79 -6.26 -3.79 -8.48
CA VAL A 79 -7.43 -4.39 -9.13
C VAL A 79 -8.06 -5.38 -8.16
N VAL A 80 -9.30 -5.13 -7.77
CA VAL A 80 -10.06 -5.96 -6.83
C VAL A 80 -11.37 -6.40 -7.44
N ARG A 81 -11.85 -7.56 -7.01
CA ARG A 81 -13.20 -8.04 -7.31
C ARG A 81 -14.12 -7.76 -6.15
N VAL A 82 -15.21 -7.04 -6.42
CA VAL A 82 -16.28 -6.74 -5.45
C VAL A 82 -17.62 -6.93 -6.15
N GLU A 83 -18.52 -7.75 -5.59
CA GLU A 83 -19.83 -8.05 -6.19
C GLU A 83 -19.75 -8.43 -7.68
N GLY A 84 -18.73 -9.23 -8.04
CA GLY A 84 -18.49 -9.68 -9.42
C GLY A 84 -17.77 -8.68 -10.34
N ARG A 85 -17.62 -7.41 -9.94
CA ARG A 85 -16.96 -6.34 -10.71
C ARG A 85 -15.46 -6.35 -10.45
N ALA A 86 -14.62 -6.15 -11.47
CA ALA A 86 -13.16 -6.12 -11.34
C ALA A 86 -12.66 -4.69 -11.64
N GLU A 87 -12.44 -3.90 -10.59
CA GLU A 87 -12.20 -2.46 -10.67
C GLU A 87 -11.03 -2.05 -9.76
N LEU A 88 -10.56 -0.81 -9.86
CA LEU A 88 -9.42 -0.33 -9.06
C LEU A 88 -9.88 0.14 -7.69
N LEU A 89 -9.33 -0.41 -6.62
CA LEU A 89 -9.63 0.04 -5.25
C LEU A 89 -9.13 1.47 -5.04
N GLU A 90 -9.99 2.38 -4.60
CA GLU A 90 -9.61 3.75 -4.27
C GLU A 90 -9.56 4.02 -2.78
N GLU A 91 -10.58 3.53 -2.08
CA GLU A 91 -10.82 3.82 -0.67
C GLU A 91 -11.47 2.62 0.01
N VAL A 92 -11.15 2.44 1.29
CA VAL A 92 -11.93 1.59 2.18
C VAL A 92 -12.32 2.44 3.38
N SER A 93 -13.62 2.65 3.55
CA SER A 93 -14.17 3.47 4.62
C SER A 93 -14.23 2.71 5.94
N GLU A 94 -14.33 3.45 7.04
CA GLU A 94 -14.46 2.87 8.39
C GLU A 94 -15.73 2.03 8.57
N ASP A 95 -16.80 2.35 7.83
CA ASP A 95 -18.02 1.55 7.78
C ASP A 95 -17.90 0.29 6.90
N ARG A 96 -16.66 -0.06 6.50
CA ARG A 96 -16.29 -1.31 5.83
C ARG A 96 -16.84 -1.38 4.40
N ARG A 97 -16.90 -0.26 3.70
CA ARG A 97 -17.22 -0.20 2.27
C ARG A 97 -15.94 -0.02 1.48
N ALA A 98 -15.85 -0.71 0.36
CA ALA A 98 -14.81 -0.50 -0.62
C ALA A 98 -15.35 0.40 -1.73
N SER A 99 -14.68 1.53 -1.96
CA SER A 99 -14.92 2.39 -3.11
C SER A 99 -13.96 1.99 -4.22
N VAL A 100 -14.50 1.64 -5.38
CA VAL A 100 -13.72 1.23 -6.55
C VAL A 100 -13.93 2.20 -7.70
N ARG A 101 -12.82 2.57 -8.37
CA ARG A 101 -12.82 3.39 -9.59
C ARG A 101 -13.22 2.51 -10.75
N THR A 102 -14.36 2.82 -11.35
CA THR A 102 -14.80 2.22 -12.61
C THR A 102 -14.22 2.99 -13.80
N ALA A 103 -14.10 2.33 -14.96
CA ALA A 103 -13.67 2.94 -16.22
C ALA A 103 -14.50 4.19 -16.61
N ASP A 104 -15.77 4.24 -16.21
CA ASP A 104 -16.70 5.35 -16.46
C ASP A 104 -16.43 6.58 -15.56
N GLY A 105 -15.47 6.49 -14.63
CA GLY A 105 -15.09 7.57 -13.73
C GLY A 105 -16.06 7.82 -12.57
N VAL A 106 -17.20 7.13 -12.53
CA VAL A 106 -18.12 7.12 -11.39
C VAL A 106 -17.65 6.04 -10.41
N PRO A 107 -17.29 6.40 -9.16
CA PRO A 107 -16.91 5.41 -8.16
C PRO A 107 -18.11 4.55 -7.78
N TYR A 108 -17.89 3.24 -7.68
CA TYR A 108 -18.85 2.31 -7.11
C TYR A 108 -18.50 2.05 -5.65
N GLU A 109 -19.48 2.22 -4.75
CA GLU A 109 -19.34 1.88 -3.34
C GLU A 109 -19.97 0.51 -3.07
N SER A 110 -19.21 -0.37 -2.42
CA SER A 110 -19.71 -1.67 -2.01
C SER A 110 -20.75 -1.55 -0.88
N PRO A 111 -21.61 -2.58 -0.72
CA PRO A 111 -22.29 -2.80 0.54
C PRO A 111 -21.29 -2.92 1.70
N PRO A 112 -21.67 -2.57 2.95
CA PRO A 112 -20.81 -2.74 4.11
C PRO A 112 -20.45 -4.21 4.31
N GLY A 113 -19.17 -4.49 4.49
CA GLY A 113 -18.70 -5.86 4.77
C GLY A 113 -18.61 -6.77 3.54
N ALA A 114 -18.93 -6.29 2.33
CA ALA A 114 -18.77 -7.07 1.11
C ALA A 114 -17.31 -7.54 0.97
N PRO A 115 -17.05 -8.84 0.74
CA PRO A 115 -15.69 -9.34 0.60
C PRO A 115 -15.02 -8.72 -0.63
N VAL A 116 -13.75 -8.35 -0.47
CA VAL A 116 -12.93 -7.78 -1.54
C VAL A 116 -11.87 -8.80 -1.89
N THR A 117 -11.87 -9.29 -3.12
CA THR A 117 -10.87 -10.27 -3.58
C THR A 117 -9.82 -9.56 -4.42
N PRO A 118 -8.55 -9.45 -3.97
CA PRO A 118 -7.47 -9.00 -4.83
C PRO A 118 -7.39 -9.85 -6.09
N ALA A 119 -7.37 -9.22 -7.27
CA ALA A 119 -7.28 -9.96 -8.51
C ALA A 119 -5.87 -10.57 -8.65
N HIS A 120 -5.81 -11.84 -9.05
CA HIS A 120 -4.53 -12.47 -9.37
C HIS A 120 -3.82 -11.70 -10.51
N PRO A 121 -2.49 -11.55 -10.50
CA PRO A 121 -1.76 -10.75 -11.49
C PRO A 121 -1.99 -11.18 -12.95
N SER A 122 -2.29 -12.47 -13.18
CA SER A 122 -2.60 -13.01 -14.51
C SER A 122 -4.07 -12.90 -14.92
N CYS A 123 -4.99 -12.57 -14.01
CA CYS A 123 -6.41 -12.43 -14.33
C CYS A 123 -6.72 -11.13 -15.09
N TRP A 124 -5.74 -10.25 -15.24
CA TRP A 124 -5.89 -9.06 -16.09
C TRP A 124 -5.70 -9.44 -17.56
N THR A 125 -6.81 -9.67 -18.25
CA THR A 125 -6.84 -9.62 -19.72
C THR A 125 -7.48 -8.30 -20.12
N PRO A 126 -6.76 -7.40 -20.81
CA PRO A 126 -7.41 -6.24 -21.39
C PRO A 126 -8.33 -6.78 -22.49
N ARG A 127 -9.64 -6.57 -22.36
CA ARG A 127 -10.50 -6.60 -23.54
C ARG A 127 -10.05 -5.44 -24.43
N GLY A 128 -9.15 -5.72 -25.35
CA GLY A 128 -8.56 -4.79 -26.30
C GLY A 128 -7.06 -5.04 -26.46
N ARG A 129 -6.61 -5.37 -27.68
CA ARG A 129 -5.22 -5.68 -28.05
C ARG A 129 -4.20 -4.73 -27.39
N GLY A 130 -3.24 -5.32 -26.67
CA GLY A 130 -2.09 -4.62 -26.11
C GLY A 130 -1.71 -5.21 -24.77
N GLY A 131 -0.85 -6.22 -24.78
CA GLY A 131 -0.33 -6.86 -23.57
C GLY A 131 0.47 -5.86 -22.72
N GLY A 132 -0.15 -5.34 -21.67
CA GLY A 132 0.52 -4.59 -20.61
C GLY A 132 0.94 -5.54 -19.50
N CYS A 133 2.22 -5.54 -19.15
CA CYS A 133 2.74 -6.29 -18.01
C CYS A 133 2.34 -5.58 -16.71
N TRP A 134 1.88 -6.30 -15.68
CA TRP A 134 1.59 -5.75 -14.35
C TRP A 134 2.80 -4.97 -13.77
N ARG A 135 4.02 -5.38 -14.15
CA ARG A 135 5.30 -4.71 -13.81
C ARG A 135 5.49 -3.31 -14.44
N SER A 136 4.67 -2.95 -15.42
CA SER A 136 4.68 -1.64 -16.09
C SER A 136 3.61 -0.66 -15.59
N MET A 137 2.69 -1.08 -14.71
CA MET A 137 1.77 -0.17 -14.05
C MET A 137 2.50 0.63 -12.97
N THR A 138 2.40 1.96 -13.07
CA THR A 138 3.06 2.98 -12.25
C THR A 138 2.99 2.81 -10.72
N PRO A 139 1.94 2.24 -10.08
CA PRO A 139 1.95 2.09 -8.62
C PRO A 139 3.12 1.27 -8.08
N PHE A 140 3.63 0.28 -8.84
CA PHE A 140 4.75 -0.56 -8.38
C PHE A 140 6.13 0.02 -8.69
N ARG A 141 6.27 0.81 -9.77
CA ARG A 141 7.56 1.42 -10.16
C ARG A 141 8.00 2.56 -9.25
N ALA A 142 7.06 3.27 -8.63
CA ALA A 142 7.36 4.38 -7.73
C ALA A 142 7.94 3.95 -6.36
N LEU A 143 7.80 2.66 -6.01
CA LEU A 143 8.19 2.10 -4.70
C LEU A 143 9.40 1.16 -4.78
N SER A 144 10.09 1.15 -5.93
CA SER A 144 11.29 0.33 -6.20
C SER A 144 12.60 1.16 -6.18
N ARG A 145 12.61 2.34 -5.55
CA ARG A 145 13.79 3.21 -5.42
C ARG A 145 14.00 3.66 -3.99
#